data_AF-L9W706-F1
#
_entry.id   AF-L9W706-F1
#
_cell.length_a   1.000
_cell.length_b   1.000
_cell.length_c   1.000
_cell.angle_alpha   90.00
_cell.angle_beta   90.00
_cell.angle_gamma   90.00
#
_symmetry.space_group_name_H-M   'P 1'
#
loop_
_entity.id
_entity.type
_entity.pdbx_description
1 polymer ?
#
loop_
_entity_poly.entity_id
_entity_poly.type
_entity_poly.pdbx_seq_one_letter_code
_entity_poly.pdbx_strand_id
1 'polypeptide(L)'
;MPESTITAVCHVRAPLLLEPVDRQVETLRVCESDGTIDDLLLRSWPKEIALTDNSPYQESLESFERFGEWAGKQGVSIRPPFKKRTTTSQLSGATRELLVMPLICLEIYADDELVGVFPHTDEELEETYTTDEVIASLRTGELPTPLGSASEREASTESVADQQSGTDCPDCGDSLINGQGLFACSSCGWIGTLSETGAYVSQLDRRATQTSTVSPAEQ
;
A
#
# COMPACT_ATOMS: atom_id res chain seq x y z
N MET A 1 1.10 -28.79 -3.67
CA MET A 1 2.08 -28.07 -2.83
C MET A 1 1.36 -27.77 -1.53
N PRO A 2 1.96 -27.93 -0.34
CA PRO A 2 1.28 -27.51 0.87
C PRO A 2 1.00 -26.01 0.76
N GLU A 3 -0.24 -25.62 1.01
CA GLU A 3 -0.59 -24.21 1.16
C GLU A 3 0.07 -23.75 2.48
N SER A 4 0.76 -22.62 2.46
CA SER A 4 1.43 -22.07 3.65
C SER A 4 0.39 -21.75 4.71
N THR A 5 0.66 -22.12 5.97
CA THR A 5 -0.25 -21.82 7.09
C THR A 5 -0.13 -20.34 7.47
N ILE A 6 -1.24 -19.60 7.42
CA ILE A 6 -1.32 -18.18 7.71
C ILE A 6 -1.88 -17.96 9.12
N THR A 7 -1.11 -17.31 9.99
CA THR A 7 -1.57 -16.91 11.32
C THR A 7 -1.58 -15.39 11.43
N ALA A 8 -2.69 -14.82 11.86
CA ALA A 8 -2.82 -13.40 12.13
C ALA A 8 -2.88 -13.13 13.64
N VAL A 9 -1.97 -12.28 14.14
CA VAL A 9 -2.03 -11.78 15.53
C VAL A 9 -2.51 -10.34 15.49
N CYS A 10 -3.67 -10.08 16.09
CA CYS A 10 -4.29 -8.76 16.14
C CYS A 10 -4.19 -8.16 17.54
N HIS A 11 -3.38 -7.12 17.66
CA HIS A 11 -3.23 -6.32 18.87
C HIS A 11 -4.18 -5.14 18.82
N VAL A 12 -4.94 -4.96 19.90
CA VAL A 12 -5.93 -3.90 19.99
C VAL A 12 -5.85 -3.16 21.32
N ARG A 13 -6.11 -1.85 21.29
CA ARG A 13 -5.97 -0.99 22.46
C ARG A 13 -7.22 -0.98 23.35
N ALA A 14 -7.06 -1.20 24.65
CA ALA A 14 -8.18 -1.22 25.60
C ALA A 14 -8.64 0.18 26.10
N PRO A 15 -9.94 0.38 26.44
CA PRO A 15 -11.08 -0.50 26.13
C PRO A 15 -11.66 -0.22 24.74
N LEU A 16 -12.06 -1.31 24.08
CA LEU A 16 -12.18 -1.50 22.63
C LEU A 16 -13.43 -0.91 21.95
N LEU A 17 -14.11 0.07 22.53
CA LEU A 17 -15.40 0.54 22.01
C LEU A 17 -15.25 1.59 20.89
N LEU A 18 -14.49 1.27 19.85
CA LEU A 18 -14.40 2.07 18.64
C LEU A 18 -14.90 1.23 17.46
N GLU A 19 -16.01 1.65 16.86
CA GLU A 19 -16.67 0.95 15.75
C GLU A 19 -15.72 0.48 14.62
N PRO A 20 -14.67 1.25 14.21
CA PRO A 20 -13.73 0.78 13.19
C PRO A 20 -12.94 -0.47 13.61
N VAL A 21 -12.52 -0.54 14.89
CA VAL A 21 -11.72 -1.66 15.41
C VAL A 21 -12.59 -2.91 15.50
N ASP A 22 -13.83 -2.77 15.97
CA ASP A 22 -14.78 -3.89 16.04
C ASP A 22 -15.04 -4.49 14.65
N ARG A 23 -15.23 -3.64 13.64
CA ARG A 23 -15.41 -4.08 12.25
C ARG A 23 -14.18 -4.81 11.71
N GLN A 24 -12.98 -4.30 11.95
CA GLN A 24 -11.73 -4.93 11.50
C GLN A 24 -11.54 -6.30 12.15
N VAL A 25 -11.76 -6.41 13.47
CA VAL A 25 -11.69 -7.68 14.21
C VAL A 25 -12.74 -8.68 13.70
N GLU A 26 -13.97 -8.25 13.48
CA GLU A 26 -15.02 -9.13 12.93
C GLU A 26 -14.65 -9.61 11.53
N THR A 27 -14.08 -8.74 10.70
CA THR A 27 -13.65 -9.12 9.35
C THR A 27 -12.53 -10.17 9.38
N LEU A 28 -11.58 -10.05 10.31
CA LEU A 28 -10.54 -11.06 10.51
C LEU A 28 -11.12 -12.41 10.98
N ARG A 29 -12.14 -12.40 11.85
CA ARG A 29 -12.85 -13.62 12.26
C ARG A 29 -13.54 -14.31 11.09
N VAL A 30 -14.10 -13.52 10.16
CA VAL A 30 -14.67 -14.06 8.92
C VAL A 30 -13.58 -14.70 8.06
N CYS A 31 -12.40 -14.07 7.93
CA CYS A 31 -11.27 -14.65 7.20
C CYS A 31 -10.82 -16.00 7.79
N GLU A 32 -10.75 -16.11 9.12
CA GLU A 32 -10.48 -17.37 9.82
C GLU A 32 -11.57 -18.42 9.53
N SER A 33 -12.85 -18.03 9.62
CA SER A 33 -13.97 -18.93 9.34
C SER A 33 -14.04 -19.40 7.88
N ASP A 34 -13.62 -18.55 6.95
CA ASP A 34 -13.59 -18.84 5.51
C ASP A 34 -12.32 -19.60 5.10
N GLY A 35 -11.36 -19.76 6.03
CA GLY A 35 -10.09 -20.47 5.81
C GLY A 35 -9.07 -19.69 4.99
N THR A 36 -9.23 -18.37 4.84
CA THR A 36 -8.20 -17.52 4.21
C THR A 36 -7.10 -17.12 5.21
N ILE A 37 -7.35 -17.33 6.50
CA ILE A 37 -6.39 -17.34 7.60
C ILE A 37 -6.62 -18.64 8.35
N ASP A 38 -5.57 -19.34 8.75
CA ASP A 38 -5.69 -20.59 9.50
C ASP A 38 -5.94 -20.38 11.00
N ASP A 39 -5.38 -19.31 11.58
CA ASP A 39 -5.55 -18.99 13.02
C ASP A 39 -5.53 -17.47 13.28
N LEU A 40 -6.44 -17.00 14.13
CA LEU A 40 -6.54 -15.60 14.58
C LEU A 40 -6.33 -15.48 16.10
N LEU A 41 -5.24 -14.81 16.49
CA LEU A 41 -4.94 -14.53 17.89
C LEU A 41 -5.22 -13.07 18.25
N LEU A 42 -6.17 -12.83 19.15
CA LEU A 42 -6.44 -11.48 19.67
C LEU A 42 -5.62 -11.20 20.94
N ARG A 43 -5.00 -10.02 20.98
CA ARG A 43 -4.20 -9.50 22.10
C ARG A 43 -4.58 -8.07 22.40
N SER A 44 -4.46 -7.68 23.67
CA SER A 44 -4.74 -6.31 24.10
C SER A 44 -3.51 -5.61 24.64
N TRP A 45 -3.35 -4.33 24.32
CA TRP A 45 -2.30 -3.49 24.89
C TRP A 45 -2.83 -2.18 25.48
N PRO A 46 -2.09 -1.52 26.38
CA PRO A 46 -2.46 -0.20 26.87
C PRO A 46 -2.28 0.88 25.80
N LYS A 47 -2.81 2.08 26.07
CA LYS A 47 -2.58 3.26 25.23
C LYS A 47 -1.11 3.62 25.12
N GLU A 48 -0.47 3.72 26.27
CA GLU A 48 0.89 4.20 26.40
C GLU A 48 1.59 3.33 27.44
N ILE A 49 2.83 2.95 27.14
CA ILE A 49 3.70 2.20 28.04
C ILE A 49 4.84 3.12 28.43
N ALA A 50 5.13 3.23 29.72
CA ALA A 50 6.34 3.92 30.15
C ALA A 50 7.57 3.08 29.82
N LEU A 51 8.56 3.68 29.16
CA LEU A 51 9.81 3.01 28.83
C LEU A 51 10.70 2.98 30.08
N THR A 52 10.52 1.94 30.89
CA THR A 52 11.26 1.68 32.13
C THR A 52 11.53 0.19 32.27
N ASP A 53 12.66 -0.18 32.88
CA ASP A 53 13.12 -1.57 32.99
C ASP A 53 12.09 -2.52 33.64
N ASN A 54 11.23 -2.01 34.53
CA ASN A 54 10.22 -2.77 35.26
C ASN A 54 8.78 -2.47 34.81
N SER A 55 8.56 -2.19 33.52
CA SER A 55 7.20 -2.02 32.99
C SER A 55 6.35 -3.29 33.20
N PRO A 56 5.08 -3.21 33.63
CA PRO A 56 4.18 -4.36 33.70
C PRO A 56 3.73 -4.86 32.31
N TYR A 57 4.12 -4.17 31.24
CA TYR A 57 3.77 -4.47 29.86
C TYR A 57 4.98 -4.95 29.04
N GLN A 58 5.84 -5.78 29.63
CA GLN A 58 7.05 -6.28 28.97
C GLN A 58 6.74 -6.98 27.63
N GLU A 59 5.72 -7.83 27.58
CA GLU A 59 5.33 -8.55 26.35
C GLU A 59 5.03 -7.59 25.18
N SER A 60 4.37 -6.45 25.45
CA SER A 60 4.12 -5.43 24.43
C SER A 60 5.38 -4.68 24.02
N LEU A 61 6.36 -4.52 24.91
CA LEU A 61 7.66 -3.91 24.60
C LEU A 61 8.53 -4.86 23.76
N GLU A 62 8.56 -6.14 24.12
CA GLU A 62 9.23 -7.20 23.34
C GLU A 62 8.63 -7.29 21.92
N SER A 63 7.31 -7.21 21.81
CA SER A 63 6.62 -7.16 20.52
C SER A 63 7.04 -5.92 19.71
N PHE A 64 7.06 -4.74 20.34
CA PHE A 64 7.51 -3.51 19.68
C PHE A 64 8.96 -3.58 19.18
N GLU A 65 9.87 -4.18 19.96
CA GLU A 65 11.26 -4.40 19.55
C GLU A 65 11.36 -5.33 18.35
N ARG A 66 10.67 -6.48 18.41
CA ARG A 66 10.59 -7.45 17.31
C ARG A 66 10.01 -6.83 16.03
N PHE A 67 9.01 -5.95 16.14
CA PHE A 67 8.45 -5.23 15.00
C PHE A 67 9.45 -4.26 14.38
N GLY A 68 10.24 -3.58 15.22
CA GLY A 68 11.32 -2.71 14.75
C GLY A 68 12.40 -3.48 13.99
N GLU A 69 12.77 -4.67 14.47
CA GLU A 69 13.73 -5.54 13.77
C GLU A 69 13.20 -6.02 12.41
N TRP A 70 11.92 -6.44 12.36
CA TRP A 70 11.27 -6.81 11.10
C TRP A 70 11.25 -5.63 10.13
N ALA A 71 10.81 -4.45 10.57
CA ALA A 71 10.70 -3.28 9.72
C ALA A 71 12.06 -2.84 9.17
N GLY A 72 13.11 -2.88 10.01
CA GLY A 72 14.48 -2.60 9.59
C GLY A 72 15.00 -3.56 8.52
N LYS A 73 14.62 -4.84 8.56
CA LYS A 73 14.96 -5.83 7.52
C LYS A 73 14.23 -5.57 6.21
N GLN A 74 12.97 -5.13 6.29
CA GLN A 74 12.14 -4.80 5.13
C GLN A 74 12.40 -3.40 4.57
N GLY A 75 13.18 -2.57 5.27
CA GLY A 75 13.44 -1.19 4.86
C GLY A 75 12.22 -0.28 4.96
N VAL A 76 11.33 -0.55 5.93
CA VAL A 76 10.16 0.26 6.29
C VAL A 76 10.22 0.64 7.77
N SER A 77 9.26 1.45 8.20
CA SER A 77 9.16 1.96 9.57
C SER A 77 7.81 1.62 10.18
N ILE A 78 7.78 1.14 11.42
CA ILE A 78 6.54 1.06 12.21
C ILE A 78 6.10 2.43 12.77
N ARG A 79 6.77 3.51 12.36
CA ARG A 79 6.40 4.89 12.67
C ARG A 79 5.86 5.56 11.40
N PRO A 80 4.86 6.45 11.52
CA PRO A 80 4.29 7.04 12.73
C PRO A 80 3.27 6.23 13.57
N PRO A 81 2.80 5.02 13.22
CA PRO A 81 1.81 4.31 14.06
C PRO A 81 2.22 4.13 15.52
N PHE A 82 3.46 3.71 15.76
CA PHE A 82 4.06 3.70 17.09
C PHE A 82 4.80 5.03 17.33
N LYS A 83 4.53 5.70 18.46
CA LYS A 83 5.14 7.02 18.75
C LYS A 83 5.86 7.01 20.08
N LYS A 84 7.07 7.55 20.12
CA LYS A 84 7.73 7.91 21.38
C LYS A 84 7.32 9.32 21.79
N ARG A 85 6.91 9.50 23.05
CA ARG A 85 6.54 10.79 23.62
C ARG A 85 7.21 10.99 24.97
N THR A 86 7.78 12.17 25.16
CA THR A 86 8.37 12.58 26.44
C THR A 86 7.33 13.35 27.26
N THR A 87 7.19 13.02 28.55
CA THR A 87 6.33 13.77 29.48
C THR A 87 7.08 14.14 30.74
N THR A 88 6.81 15.33 31.27
CA THR A 88 7.45 15.84 32.49
C THR A 88 6.40 16.02 33.57
N SER A 89 6.63 15.42 34.73
CA SER A 89 5.79 15.59 35.91
C SER A 89 5.91 17.02 36.42
N GLN A 90 4.79 17.75 36.51
CA GLN A 90 4.80 19.11 37.06
C GLN A 90 5.08 19.14 38.57
N LEU A 91 4.80 18.05 39.29
CA LEU A 91 5.01 17.96 40.73
C LEU A 91 6.46 17.64 41.08
N SER A 92 7.07 16.68 40.38
CA SER A 92 8.43 16.20 40.68
C SER A 92 9.50 16.73 39.74
N GLY A 93 9.14 17.38 38.63
CA GLY A 93 10.06 17.78 37.56
C GLY A 93 10.65 16.61 36.77
N ALA A 94 10.34 15.37 37.14
CA ALA A 94 10.91 14.18 36.51
C ALA A 94 10.32 13.98 35.10
N THR A 95 11.20 13.75 34.14
CA THR A 95 10.85 13.42 32.76
C THR A 95 10.86 11.91 32.55
N ARG A 96 9.89 11.40 31.79
CA ARG A 96 9.82 10.00 31.37
C ARG A 96 9.45 9.88 29.89
N GLU A 97 9.98 8.86 29.24
CA GLU A 97 9.58 8.48 27.89
C GLU A 97 8.42 7.49 27.92
N LEU A 98 7.49 7.67 26.98
CA LEU A 98 6.32 6.84 26.78
C LEU A 98 6.32 6.33 25.34
N LEU A 99 6.03 5.05 25.17
CA LEU A 99 5.65 4.47 23.89
C LEU A 99 4.14 4.51 23.75
N VAL A 100 3.63 5.23 22.76
CA VAL A 100 2.21 5.28 22.40
C VAL A 100 1.94 4.19 21.37
N MET A 101 1.01 3.31 21.72
CA MET A 101 0.60 2.17 20.90
C MET A 101 -0.48 2.59 19.89
N PRO A 102 -0.50 2.01 18.67
CA PRO A 102 -1.59 2.23 17.74
C PRO A 102 -2.91 1.64 18.28
N LEU A 103 -4.04 2.04 17.67
CA LEU A 103 -5.35 1.50 18.05
C LEU A 103 -5.46 0.01 17.72
N ILE A 104 -4.91 -0.38 16.57
CA ILE A 104 -4.84 -1.74 16.06
C ILE A 104 -3.46 -1.96 15.42
N CYS A 105 -2.92 -3.17 15.53
CA CYS A 105 -1.74 -3.62 14.82
C CYS A 105 -1.89 -5.11 14.50
N LEU A 106 -1.48 -5.49 13.30
CA LEU A 106 -1.49 -6.86 12.81
C LEU A 106 -0.06 -7.36 12.65
N GLU A 107 0.16 -8.58 13.10
CA GLU A 107 1.30 -9.40 12.70
C GLU A 107 0.76 -10.52 11.83
N ILE A 108 1.40 -10.75 10.69
CA ILE A 108 1.07 -11.85 9.78
C ILE A 108 2.25 -12.80 9.75
N TYR A 109 1.96 -14.07 10.00
CA TYR A 109 2.90 -15.17 9.92
C TYR A 109 2.51 -16.09 8.78
N ALA A 110 3.51 -16.57 8.04
CA ALA A 110 3.39 -17.68 7.11
C ALA A 110 4.34 -18.77 7.56
N ASP A 111 3.83 -19.96 7.84
CA ASP A 111 4.64 -21.11 8.30
C ASP A 111 5.56 -20.77 9.49
N ASP A 112 5.01 -20.08 10.50
CA ASP A 112 5.69 -19.57 11.70
C ASP A 112 6.73 -18.46 11.45
N GLU A 113 6.92 -18.00 10.22
CA GLU A 113 7.79 -16.86 9.89
C GLU A 113 7.00 -15.55 9.90
N LEU A 114 7.49 -14.53 10.61
CA LEU A 114 6.89 -13.19 10.60
C LEU A 114 7.13 -12.52 9.25
N VAL A 115 6.09 -12.51 8.41
CA VAL A 115 6.15 -11.94 7.06
C VAL A 115 5.68 -10.49 7.03
N GLY A 116 4.83 -10.05 7.96
CA GLY A 116 4.26 -8.71 7.93
C GLY A 116 3.95 -8.12 9.31
N VAL A 117 4.25 -6.83 9.49
CA VAL A 117 3.72 -6.02 10.60
C VAL A 117 3.02 -4.80 10.04
N PHE A 118 1.79 -4.56 10.48
CA PHE A 118 0.95 -3.48 9.96
C PHE A 118 0.21 -2.75 11.08
N PRO A 119 0.02 -1.43 11.00
CA PRO A 119 0.47 -0.58 9.90
C PRO A 119 1.99 -0.31 9.96
N HIS A 120 2.58 -0.12 8.79
CA HIS A 120 3.96 0.38 8.62
C HIS A 120 4.00 1.42 7.50
N THR A 121 5.11 2.11 7.40
CA THR A 121 5.31 3.24 6.50
C THR A 121 6.61 3.06 5.72
N ASP A 122 6.56 3.24 4.40
CA ASP A 122 7.76 3.48 3.62
C ASP A 122 8.17 4.95 3.82
N GLU A 123 9.33 5.17 4.44
CA GLU A 123 9.78 6.52 4.78
C GLU A 123 10.28 7.31 3.56
N GLU A 124 10.60 6.64 2.44
CA GLU A 124 11.01 7.28 1.19
C GLU A 124 9.79 7.80 0.42
N LEU A 125 8.73 7.01 0.36
CA LEU A 125 7.49 7.36 -0.33
C LEU A 125 6.51 8.16 0.57
N GLU A 126 6.77 8.19 1.88
CA GLU A 126 5.87 8.74 2.91
C GLU A 126 4.47 8.07 2.91
N GLU A 127 4.39 6.83 2.41
CA GLU A 127 3.15 6.05 2.29
C GLU A 127 3.00 5.06 3.45
N THR A 128 1.80 4.97 4.01
CA THR A 128 1.50 4.05 5.11
C THR A 128 0.57 2.95 4.64
N TYR A 129 1.03 1.70 4.72
CA TYR A 129 0.19 0.54 4.48
C TYR A 129 -0.61 0.22 5.75
N THR A 130 -1.92 0.36 5.65
CA THR A 130 -2.85 0.32 6.78
C THR A 130 -3.37 -1.08 7.07
N THR A 131 -3.95 -1.27 8.26
CA THR A 131 -4.58 -2.56 8.61
C THR A 131 -5.83 -2.85 7.77
N ASP A 132 -6.55 -1.85 7.29
CA ASP A 132 -7.71 -2.06 6.40
C ASP A 132 -7.29 -2.68 5.07
N GLU A 133 -6.21 -2.18 4.47
CA GLU A 133 -5.74 -2.68 3.18
C GLU A 133 -5.18 -4.11 3.32
N VAL A 134 -4.51 -4.41 4.43
CA VAL A 134 -4.06 -5.78 4.77
C VAL A 134 -5.24 -6.73 4.95
N ILE A 135 -6.26 -6.31 5.68
CA ILE A 135 -7.49 -7.10 5.85
C ILE A 135 -8.17 -7.31 4.48
N ALA A 136 -8.12 -6.34 3.57
CA ALA A 136 -8.65 -6.50 2.23
C ALA A 136 -7.93 -7.60 1.43
N SER A 137 -6.58 -7.67 1.50
CA SER A 137 -5.79 -8.75 0.89
C SER A 137 -6.09 -10.13 1.50
N LEU A 138 -6.17 -10.21 2.83
CA LEU A 138 -6.45 -11.48 3.51
C LEU A 138 -7.85 -12.03 3.17
N ARG A 139 -8.83 -11.14 2.93
CA ARG A 139 -10.17 -11.55 2.49
C ARG A 139 -10.20 -12.20 1.11
N THR A 140 -9.22 -11.89 0.26
CA THR A 140 -9.09 -12.51 -1.07
C THR A 140 -8.20 -13.75 -1.05
N GLY A 141 -7.72 -14.17 0.12
CA GLY A 141 -6.75 -15.26 0.27
C GLY A 141 -5.34 -14.89 -0.20
N GLU A 142 -5.07 -13.60 -0.37
CA GLU A 142 -3.77 -13.11 -0.78
C GLU A 142 -2.93 -12.74 0.44
N LEU A 143 -1.68 -13.21 0.46
CA LEU A 143 -0.74 -12.83 1.50
C LEU A 143 -0.30 -11.37 1.26
N PRO A 144 -0.47 -10.46 2.24
CA PRO A 144 -0.10 -9.06 2.08
C PRO A 144 1.41 -8.93 1.88
N THR A 145 1.80 -8.20 0.83
CA THR A 145 3.21 -7.90 0.54
C THR A 145 3.59 -6.59 1.24
N PRO A 146 4.56 -6.59 2.19
CA PRO A 146 4.99 -5.36 2.83
C PRO A 146 5.60 -4.37 1.85
N LEU A 147 5.36 -3.08 2.08
CA LEU A 147 6.05 -2.01 1.36
C LEU A 147 7.57 -2.21 1.52
N GLY A 148 8.33 -1.78 0.51
CA GLY A 148 9.79 -1.83 0.57
C GLY A 148 10.40 -3.23 0.39
N SER A 149 9.57 -4.26 0.20
CA SER A 149 10.04 -5.53 -0.34
C SER A 149 10.78 -5.24 -1.65
N ALA A 150 11.99 -5.81 -1.83
CA ALA A 150 12.85 -5.48 -2.97
C ALA A 150 12.13 -5.61 -4.32
N SER A 151 11.15 -6.53 -4.39
CA SER A 151 10.28 -6.73 -5.54
C SER A 151 9.49 -5.49 -5.94
N GLU A 152 9.10 -4.60 -5.02
CA GLU A 152 8.33 -3.39 -5.33
C GLU A 152 9.21 -2.20 -5.72
N ARG A 153 10.45 -2.12 -5.24
CA ARG A 153 11.42 -1.08 -5.65
C ARG A 153 12.01 -1.37 -7.04
N GLU A 154 12.21 -2.65 -7.34
CA GLU A 154 12.53 -3.13 -8.68
C GLU A 154 11.30 -3.03 -9.60
N ALA A 155 10.10 -3.42 -9.14
CA ALA A 155 8.88 -3.19 -9.90
C ALA A 155 8.57 -1.69 -10.08
N SER A 156 8.93 -0.77 -9.19
CA SER A 156 8.71 0.66 -9.44
C SER A 156 9.66 1.23 -10.49
N THR A 157 10.79 0.56 -10.74
CA THR A 157 11.77 0.92 -11.77
C THR A 157 11.53 0.15 -13.09
N GLU A 158 10.94 -1.05 -13.02
CA GLU A 158 10.63 -1.92 -14.16
C GLU A 158 9.15 -1.90 -14.59
N SER A 159 8.23 -1.40 -13.75
CA SER A 159 6.79 -1.24 -14.08
C SER A 159 6.48 0.09 -14.74
N VAL A 160 7.49 0.84 -15.17
CA VAL A 160 7.33 1.82 -16.26
C VAL A 160 7.29 1.11 -17.63
N ALA A 161 7.47 -0.22 -17.69
CA ALA A 161 7.59 -0.93 -18.97
C ALA A 161 6.45 -1.91 -19.35
N ASP A 162 5.44 -2.23 -18.53
CA ASP A 162 4.44 -3.25 -18.94
C ASP A 162 2.98 -3.02 -18.51
N GLN A 163 2.54 -1.76 -18.43
CA GLN A 163 1.10 -1.42 -18.49
C GLN A 163 0.83 -0.30 -19.50
N GLN A 164 1.27 -0.51 -20.75
CA GLN A 164 0.81 0.26 -21.90
C GLN A 164 -0.63 -0.15 -22.27
N SER A 165 -1.58 0.32 -21.48
CA SER A 165 -2.96 0.49 -21.94
C SER A 165 -3.10 1.88 -22.57
N GLY A 166 -2.49 2.04 -23.75
CA GLY A 166 -3.04 2.84 -24.84
C GLY A 166 -2.84 4.35 -24.83
N THR A 167 -1.68 4.89 -24.45
CA THR A 167 -1.34 6.33 -24.65
C THR A 167 0.05 6.57 -25.25
N ASP A 168 0.55 5.62 -26.05
CA ASP A 168 1.84 5.74 -26.69
C ASP A 168 1.73 6.31 -28.10
N CYS A 169 2.69 7.16 -28.46
CA CYS A 169 2.76 7.78 -29.76
C CYS A 169 3.02 6.70 -30.83
N PRO A 170 2.21 6.62 -31.89
CA PRO A 170 2.40 5.59 -32.92
C PRO A 170 3.71 5.75 -33.71
N ASP A 171 4.33 6.93 -33.71
CA ASP A 171 5.55 7.20 -34.47
C ASP A 171 6.84 6.92 -33.69
N CYS A 172 6.86 7.14 -32.37
CA CYS A 172 8.09 7.01 -31.58
C CYS A 172 7.94 6.24 -30.27
N GLY A 173 6.72 5.82 -29.89
CA GLY A 173 6.46 5.06 -28.67
C GLY A 173 6.50 5.87 -27.38
N ASP A 174 6.71 7.19 -27.44
CA ASP A 174 6.67 8.07 -26.26
C ASP A 174 5.23 8.38 -25.82
N SER A 175 5.03 8.72 -24.55
CA SER A 175 3.72 9.05 -24.02
C SER A 175 3.08 10.28 -24.70
N LEU A 176 1.78 10.18 -24.97
CA LEU A 176 0.96 11.24 -25.55
C LEU A 176 0.30 12.10 -24.47
N ILE A 177 0.32 13.41 -24.68
CA ILE A 177 -0.42 14.38 -23.87
C ILE A 177 -1.83 14.52 -24.44
N ASN A 178 -2.87 14.20 -23.66
CA ASN A 178 -4.27 14.35 -24.06
C ASN A 178 -4.85 15.71 -23.63
N GLY A 179 -5.21 16.54 -24.60
CA GLY A 179 -6.00 17.75 -24.42
C GLY A 179 -7.34 17.64 -25.15
N GLN A 180 -8.42 17.40 -24.41
CA GLN A 180 -9.80 17.46 -24.94
C GLN A 180 -10.04 16.56 -26.18
N GLY A 181 -9.43 15.37 -26.22
CA GLY A 181 -9.57 14.41 -27.32
C GLY A 181 -8.57 14.60 -28.46
N LEU A 182 -7.65 15.56 -28.32
CA LEU A 182 -6.47 15.73 -29.16
C LEU A 182 -5.23 15.23 -28.42
N PHE A 183 -4.43 14.41 -29.06
CA PHE A 183 -3.22 13.82 -28.52
C PHE A 183 -2.01 14.44 -29.21
N ALA A 184 -1.02 14.86 -28.42
CA ALA A 184 0.24 15.41 -28.92
C ALA A 184 1.43 14.70 -28.28
N CYS A 185 2.41 14.33 -29.09
CA CYS A 185 3.70 13.84 -28.63
C CYS A 185 4.69 14.99 -28.50
N SER A 186 5.26 15.20 -27.32
CA SER A 186 6.28 16.23 -27.09
C SER A 186 7.64 15.88 -27.70
N SER A 187 7.91 14.59 -27.96
CA SER A 187 9.22 14.13 -28.42
C SER A 187 9.40 14.24 -29.94
N CYS A 188 8.43 13.76 -30.71
CA CYS A 188 8.51 13.79 -32.18
C CYS A 188 7.57 14.84 -32.82
N GLY A 189 6.73 15.50 -32.04
CA GLY A 189 5.78 16.51 -32.52
C GLY A 189 4.54 15.94 -33.21
N TRP A 190 4.29 14.63 -33.09
CA TRP A 190 3.09 13.98 -33.63
C TRP A 190 1.81 14.56 -33.01
N ILE A 191 0.76 14.75 -33.82
CA ILE A 191 -0.56 15.22 -33.36
C ILE A 191 -1.66 14.39 -34.02
N GLY A 192 -2.58 13.86 -33.21
CA GLY A 192 -3.67 13.03 -33.71
C GLY A 192 -4.84 12.90 -32.74
N THR A 193 -5.83 12.10 -33.12
CA THR A 193 -7.05 11.85 -32.33
C THR A 193 -7.30 10.36 -32.24
N LEU A 194 -8.01 9.91 -31.21
CA LEU A 194 -8.48 8.53 -31.12
C LEU A 194 -9.71 8.32 -32.02
N SER A 195 -9.72 7.25 -32.82
CA SER A 195 -10.91 6.82 -33.57
C SER A 195 -11.92 6.12 -32.66
N GLU A 196 -13.15 5.93 -33.15
CA GLU A 196 -14.17 5.13 -32.45
C GLU A 196 -13.75 3.67 -32.23
N THR A 197 -12.81 3.17 -33.04
CA THR A 197 -12.22 1.83 -32.90
C THR A 197 -11.03 1.79 -31.95
N GLY A 198 -10.70 2.91 -31.28
CA GLY A 198 -9.60 3.02 -30.32
C GLY A 198 -8.21 3.20 -30.94
N ALA A 199 -8.11 3.51 -32.24
CA ALA A 199 -6.82 3.68 -32.93
C ALA A 199 -6.41 5.17 -33.01
N TYR A 200 -5.11 5.45 -32.83
CA TYR A 200 -4.55 6.79 -33.02
C TYR A 200 -4.44 7.15 -34.51
N VAL A 201 -5.07 8.25 -34.91
CA VAL A 201 -5.07 8.74 -36.29
C VAL A 201 -4.41 10.10 -36.37
N SER A 202 -3.33 10.21 -37.14
CA SER A 202 -2.61 11.47 -37.39
C SER A 202 -3.50 12.50 -38.08
N GLN A 203 -3.39 13.77 -37.67
CA GLN A 203 -4.09 14.86 -38.38
C GLN A 203 -3.56 15.09 -39.80
N LEU A 204 -2.31 14.69 -40.09
CA LEU A 204 -1.73 14.83 -41.43
C LEU A 204 -2.42 13.89 -42.44
N ASP A 205 -2.81 12.69 -42.02
CA ASP A 205 -3.52 11.72 -42.88
C ASP A 205 -4.97 12.14 -43.17
N ARG A 206 -5.63 12.83 -42.22
CA ARG A 206 -7.00 13.34 -42.45
C ARG A 206 -7.04 14.40 -43.55
N ARG A 207 -5.96 15.15 -43.75
CA ARG A 207 -5.87 16.19 -44.78
C ARG A 207 -5.64 15.62 -46.19
N ALA A 208 -4.95 14.49 -46.30
CA ALA A 208 -4.73 13.79 -47.56
C ALA A 208 -6.04 13.17 -48.12
N THR A 209 -6.90 12.64 -47.24
CA THR A 209 -8.16 12.01 -47.65
C THR A 209 -9.24 13.01 -48.10
N GLN A 210 -9.28 14.24 -47.56
CA GLN A 210 -10.23 15.27 -48.02
C GLN A 210 -9.86 15.91 -49.38
N THR A 211 -8.61 15.78 -49.83
CA THR A 211 -8.14 16.47 -51.05
C THR A 211 -8.25 15.60 -52.32
N SER A 212 -8.63 14.32 -52.20
CA SER A 212 -8.67 13.37 -53.32
C SER A 212 -10.07 13.18 -53.96
N THR A 213 -11.11 13.89 -53.50
CA THR A 213 -12.42 13.97 -54.17
C THR A 213 -12.59 15.26 -54.96
N VAL A 214 -11.66 15.54 -55.88
CA VAL A 214 -11.94 16.41 -57.02
C VAL A 214 -11.46 15.67 -58.27
N SER A 215 -12.33 14.85 -58.84
CA SER A 215 -12.20 14.43 -60.25
C SER A 215 -13.01 15.39 -61.13
N PRO A 216 -12.48 15.78 -62.29
CA PRO A 216 -13.11 16.70 -63.22
C PRO A 216 -14.10 15.98 -64.15
N ALA A 217 -15.30 16.52 -64.25
CA ALA A 217 -16.32 16.25 -65.27
C ALA A 217 -17.31 17.45 -65.19
N GLU A 218 -17.75 18.13 -66.23
CA GLU A 218 -17.73 17.91 -67.67
C GLU A 218 -18.22 19.22 -68.33
N GLN A 219 -17.76 19.47 -69.56
CA GLN A 219 -18.40 20.23 -70.66
C GLN A 219 -18.53 21.75 -70.54
#